data_AF-A0A7V9ZHU2-F1
#
_entry.id   AF-A0A7V9ZHU2-F1
#
_cell.length_a   1.000
_cell.length_b   1.000
_cell.length_c   1.000
_cell.angle_alpha   90.00
_cell.angle_beta   90.00
_cell.angle_gamma   90.00
#
_symmetry.space_group_name_H-M   'P 1'
#
loop_
_entity.id
_entity.type
_entity.pdbx_description
1 polymer ?
#
loop_
_entity_poly.entity_id
_entity_poly.type
_entity_poly.pdbx_seq_one_letter_code
_entity_poly.pdbx_strand_id
1 'polypeptide(L)'
;MPKSRPLTLVVGIAFLTSLAGCGNNDTGSDAATYSVKAGDDTCDVEQTEFAAGDVVFDVENTGSDVTEVYVYGQEGDDFSKIMGEIENVGPGTAQDFTVSLTPGDYQVACKPGMVGDGIRTDITVTGDDSSSSEESDGLYDRELEFAITESGSVSLPDEGLTAVPGEKVEFKLENDGPDEYYLELLDPEGNEVAEGEAAGGSEAEFIAELGSAGDYTLKFYADGAEEDATSHTLSVTATE
;
A
#
# COMPACT_ATOMS: atom_id res chain seq x y z
N MET A 1 6.24 75.04 23.51
CA MET A 1 6.24 75.20 22.04
C MET A 1 7.63 75.68 21.62
N PRO A 2 8.15 75.41 20.41
CA PRO A 2 7.78 74.43 19.36
C PRO A 2 8.78 73.22 19.36
N LYS A 3 8.68 72.08 18.66
CA LYS A 3 8.05 71.61 17.40
C LYS A 3 8.70 72.12 16.09
N SER A 4 9.72 71.41 15.59
CA SER A 4 9.84 71.05 14.15
C SER A 4 11.02 70.09 13.87
N ARG A 5 10.81 69.15 12.93
CA ARG A 5 11.82 68.29 12.26
C ARG A 5 12.02 68.82 10.83
N PRO A 6 13.21 68.66 10.24
CA PRO A 6 13.42 67.63 9.19
C PRO A 6 14.76 66.86 9.45
N LEU A 7 15.49 66.18 8.54
CA LEU A 7 15.37 65.91 7.09
C LEU A 7 16.00 64.53 6.72
N THR A 8 15.74 64.10 5.49
CA THR A 8 16.38 63.09 4.59
C THR A 8 17.93 63.29 4.44
N LEU A 9 18.80 62.35 4.02
CA LEU A 9 18.72 61.27 3.01
C LEU A 9 19.94 60.28 3.04
N VAL A 10 19.67 58.94 2.97
CA VAL A 10 20.41 57.73 2.41
C VAL A 10 21.97 57.77 2.36
N VAL A 11 22.75 56.78 2.83
CA VAL A 11 22.97 55.35 2.42
C VAL A 11 23.50 54.52 3.63
N GLY A 12 23.48 53.18 3.77
CA GLY A 12 22.90 52.00 3.04
C GLY A 12 23.63 50.68 3.43
N ILE A 13 23.57 49.63 2.59
CA ILE A 13 24.09 48.23 2.76
C ILE A 13 23.41 47.39 3.87
N ALA A 14 22.61 46.39 3.47
CA ALA A 14 22.53 45.07 4.11
C ALA A 14 21.84 44.04 3.19
N PHE A 15 22.56 42.96 2.93
CA PHE A 15 22.23 41.62 2.40
C PHE A 15 20.83 41.24 1.87
N LEU A 16 20.88 40.43 0.80
CA LEU A 16 19.77 39.61 0.30
C LEU A 16 19.39 38.53 1.34
N THR A 17 18.09 38.31 1.52
CA THR A 17 17.55 37.04 2.02
C THR A 17 16.58 36.50 0.97
N SER A 18 17.08 35.64 0.10
CA SER A 18 16.25 34.81 -0.77
C SER A 18 15.49 33.80 0.10
N LEU A 19 14.17 33.89 0.13
CA LEU A 19 13.32 32.79 0.60
C LEU A 19 13.35 31.71 -0.49
N ALA A 20 14.26 30.76 -0.34
CA ALA A 20 14.27 29.50 -1.06
C ALA A 20 13.94 28.40 -0.03
N GLY A 21 12.94 27.58 -0.35
CA GLY A 21 12.36 26.63 0.60
C GLY A 21 10.93 26.27 0.23
N CYS A 22 10.69 25.88 -1.02
CA CYS A 22 9.59 24.97 -1.29
C CYS A 22 9.90 23.69 -0.50
N GLY A 23 9.02 23.34 0.44
CA GLY A 23 9.06 22.03 1.07
C GLY A 23 8.60 21.01 0.04
N ASN A 24 9.56 20.41 -0.67
CA ASN A 24 9.31 19.26 -1.50
C ASN A 24 9.34 18.04 -0.58
N ASN A 25 8.18 17.45 -0.29
CA ASN A 25 8.07 16.27 0.55
C ASN A 25 8.31 15.01 -0.30
N ASP A 26 9.54 14.84 -0.80
CA ASP A 26 9.98 13.55 -1.35
C ASP A 26 10.28 12.61 -0.18
N THR A 27 9.23 11.97 0.31
CA THR A 27 9.29 10.76 1.13
C THR A 27 8.24 9.80 0.57
N GLY A 28 8.62 9.08 -0.47
CA GLY A 28 7.85 8.02 -1.09
C GLY A 28 8.82 7.02 -1.71
N SER A 29 8.48 5.74 -1.60
CA SER A 29 9.18 4.64 -2.27
C SER A 29 9.22 4.84 -3.79
N ASP A 30 10.04 4.06 -4.51
CA ASP A 30 10.08 4.03 -5.99
C ASP A 30 8.79 3.41 -6.60
N ALA A 31 7.61 3.86 -6.15
CA ALA A 31 6.32 3.54 -6.73
C ALA A 31 6.24 4.13 -8.15
N ALA A 32 5.81 3.31 -9.11
CA ALA A 32 5.85 3.70 -10.50
C ALA A 32 4.83 4.81 -10.78
N THR A 33 5.33 5.95 -11.29
CA THR A 33 4.53 7.13 -11.61
C THR A 33 4.18 7.15 -13.10
N TYR A 34 2.90 7.34 -13.41
CA TYR A 34 2.37 7.34 -14.76
C TYR A 34 1.51 8.57 -15.03
N SER A 35 1.67 9.20 -16.19
CA SER A 35 0.94 10.43 -16.51
C SER A 35 -0.51 10.15 -16.93
N VAL A 36 -1.44 10.98 -16.45
CA VAL A 36 -2.83 11.03 -16.92
C VAL A 36 -3.14 12.45 -17.38
N LYS A 37 -3.49 12.64 -18.65
CA LYS A 37 -3.93 13.94 -19.17
C LYS A 37 -5.45 13.97 -19.29
N ALA A 38 -6.08 14.70 -18.36
CA ALA A 38 -7.50 14.97 -18.39
C ALA A 38 -7.76 16.15 -19.33
N GLY A 39 -8.48 15.91 -20.42
CA GLY A 39 -8.94 16.94 -21.38
C GLY A 39 -10.46 17.12 -21.29
N ASP A 40 -11.00 18.13 -22.00
CA ASP A 40 -12.46 18.37 -22.04
C ASP A 40 -13.26 17.17 -22.59
N ASP A 41 -12.68 16.43 -23.54
CA ASP A 41 -13.27 15.28 -24.23
C ASP A 41 -12.34 14.02 -24.23
N THR A 42 -11.18 14.06 -23.54
CA THR A 42 -10.20 12.95 -23.51
C THR A 42 -9.72 12.60 -22.09
N CYS A 43 -9.26 11.36 -21.91
CA CYS A 43 -8.62 10.87 -20.68
C CYS A 43 -7.42 10.02 -21.08
N ASP A 44 -6.33 10.70 -21.41
CA ASP A 44 -5.14 10.08 -22.02
C ASP A 44 -4.21 9.56 -20.91
N VAL A 45 -4.35 8.28 -20.57
CA VAL A 45 -3.45 7.55 -19.64
C VAL A 45 -2.20 7.09 -20.40
N GLU A 46 -1.02 7.26 -19.82
CA GLU A 46 0.28 6.94 -20.45
C GLU A 46 0.40 5.49 -20.93
N GLN A 47 -0.14 4.54 -20.16
CA GLN A 47 -0.22 3.13 -20.48
C GLN A 47 -1.49 2.49 -19.88
N THR A 48 -1.86 1.32 -20.37
CA THR A 48 -3.07 0.58 -19.93
C THR A 48 -2.76 -0.79 -19.31
N GLU A 49 -1.48 -1.12 -19.14
CA GLU A 49 -1.03 -2.35 -18.48
C GLU A 49 -0.11 -1.95 -17.32
N PHE A 50 -0.36 -2.47 -16.12
CA PHE A 50 0.35 -2.12 -14.89
C PHE A 50 0.82 -3.39 -14.16
N ALA A 51 1.82 -3.25 -13.29
CA ALA A 51 2.10 -4.26 -12.27
C ALA A 51 1.14 -4.08 -11.10
N ALA A 52 0.81 -5.15 -10.38
CA ALA A 52 0.13 -5.05 -9.09
C ALA A 52 0.98 -4.27 -8.08
N GLY A 53 0.29 -3.54 -7.20
CA GLY A 53 0.87 -2.69 -6.16
C GLY A 53 0.50 -1.23 -6.24
N ASP A 54 1.27 -0.40 -5.55
CA ASP A 54 1.08 1.05 -5.51
C ASP A 54 1.41 1.68 -6.87
N VAL A 55 0.37 2.23 -7.49
CA VAL A 55 0.44 2.98 -8.74
C VAL A 55 0.22 4.45 -8.45
N VAL A 56 1.18 5.30 -8.84
CA VAL A 56 1.04 6.76 -8.73
C VAL A 56 0.58 7.32 -10.07
N PHE A 57 -0.53 8.07 -10.08
CA PHE A 57 -1.03 8.75 -11.26
C PHE A 57 -0.77 10.26 -11.16
N ASP A 58 0.14 10.79 -11.99
CA ASP A 58 0.39 12.22 -12.15
C ASP A 58 -0.67 12.82 -13.09
N VAL A 59 -1.70 13.45 -12.52
CA VAL A 59 -2.85 13.98 -13.27
C VAL A 59 -2.59 15.42 -13.70
N GLU A 60 -2.39 15.65 -15.00
CA GLU A 60 -2.39 16.99 -15.61
C GLU A 60 -3.79 17.33 -16.16
N ASN A 61 -4.44 18.36 -15.62
CA ASN A 61 -5.66 18.90 -16.23
C ASN A 61 -5.31 19.83 -17.40
N THR A 62 -5.44 19.28 -18.60
CA THR A 62 -5.25 19.97 -19.90
C THR A 62 -6.54 20.59 -20.45
N GLY A 63 -7.69 20.32 -19.82
CA GLY A 63 -9.00 20.86 -20.17
C GLY A 63 -9.25 22.29 -19.66
N SER A 64 -10.49 22.73 -19.83
CA SER A 64 -10.97 24.08 -19.54
C SER A 64 -11.82 24.20 -18.27
N ASP A 65 -12.38 23.08 -17.81
CA ASP A 65 -13.13 22.97 -16.55
C ASP A 65 -12.29 22.31 -15.43
N VAL A 66 -12.73 22.46 -14.17
CA VAL A 66 -12.22 21.67 -13.05
C VAL A 66 -12.56 20.19 -13.29
N THR A 67 -11.62 19.28 -13.07
CA THR A 67 -11.81 17.84 -13.26
C THR A 67 -11.50 17.06 -11.99
N GLU A 68 -12.11 15.89 -11.90
CA GLU A 68 -11.71 14.81 -11.01
C GLU A 68 -11.12 13.67 -11.87
N VAL A 69 -10.32 12.79 -11.26
CA VAL A 69 -9.90 11.51 -11.85
C VAL A 69 -10.15 10.41 -10.84
N TYR A 70 -10.77 9.32 -11.29
CA TYR A 70 -11.09 8.13 -10.48
C TYR A 70 -10.46 6.89 -11.09
N VAL A 71 -10.13 5.91 -10.25
CA VAL A 71 -9.87 4.52 -10.65
C VAL A 71 -11.01 3.65 -10.12
N TYR A 72 -11.74 3.01 -11.04
CA TYR A 72 -12.85 2.11 -10.73
C TYR A 72 -12.44 0.65 -10.90
N GLY A 73 -12.64 -0.16 -9.86
CA GLY A 73 -12.64 -1.61 -9.93
C GLY A 73 -14.05 -2.17 -10.15
N GLN A 74 -14.13 -3.50 -10.33
CA GLN A 74 -15.40 -4.20 -10.55
C GLN A 74 -16.22 -4.34 -9.26
N GLU A 75 -17.55 -4.26 -9.41
CA GLU A 75 -18.57 -4.60 -8.42
C GLU A 75 -19.65 -5.44 -9.13
N GLY A 76 -19.46 -6.76 -9.15
CA GLY A 76 -20.25 -7.63 -10.01
C GLY A 76 -19.82 -7.51 -11.48
N ASP A 77 -20.76 -7.22 -12.38
CA ASP A 77 -20.49 -7.06 -13.82
C ASP A 77 -20.14 -5.61 -14.23
N ASP A 78 -20.21 -4.64 -13.30
CA ASP A 78 -20.06 -3.20 -13.56
C ASP A 78 -18.80 -2.61 -12.89
N PHE A 79 -18.22 -1.56 -13.48
CA PHE A 79 -17.09 -0.80 -12.90
C PHE A 79 -17.60 0.38 -12.07
N SER A 80 -18.01 0.11 -10.82
CA SER A 80 -18.54 1.11 -9.86
C SER A 80 -17.75 1.22 -8.55
N LYS A 81 -16.91 0.24 -8.17
CA LYS A 81 -16.13 0.30 -6.94
C LYS A 81 -15.01 1.33 -7.09
N ILE A 82 -15.00 2.40 -6.29
CA ILE A 82 -13.88 3.35 -6.28
C ILE A 82 -12.68 2.69 -5.57
N MET A 83 -11.53 2.69 -6.23
CA MET A 83 -10.24 2.23 -5.68
C MET A 83 -9.37 3.40 -5.21
N GLY A 84 -9.41 4.51 -5.94
CA GLY A 84 -8.71 5.75 -5.62
C GLY A 84 -9.24 6.92 -6.46
N GLU A 85 -9.05 8.14 -5.97
CA GLU A 85 -9.56 9.36 -6.61
C GLU A 85 -8.68 10.58 -6.28
N ILE A 86 -8.65 11.54 -7.21
CA ILE A 86 -8.17 12.90 -6.97
C ILE A 86 -9.20 13.90 -7.48
N GLU A 87 -9.61 14.83 -6.62
CA GLU A 87 -10.69 15.78 -6.90
C GLU A 87 -10.18 17.21 -7.11
N ASN A 88 -11.03 18.04 -7.72
CA ASN A 88 -10.84 19.49 -7.83
C ASN A 88 -9.54 19.93 -8.54
N VAL A 89 -9.00 19.13 -9.48
CA VAL A 89 -7.82 19.49 -10.27
C VAL A 89 -8.18 20.63 -11.22
N GLY A 90 -7.59 21.80 -11.02
CA GLY A 90 -7.92 23.02 -11.77
C GLY A 90 -7.31 23.06 -13.19
N PRO A 91 -7.90 23.79 -14.15
CA PRO A 91 -7.36 23.94 -15.50
C PRO A 91 -5.89 24.40 -15.52
N GLY A 92 -5.03 23.66 -16.22
CA GLY A 92 -3.60 23.94 -16.32
C GLY A 92 -2.80 23.69 -15.03
N THR A 93 -3.31 22.82 -14.15
CA THR A 93 -2.60 22.35 -12.95
C THR A 93 -2.37 20.84 -13.01
N ALA A 94 -1.39 20.37 -12.24
CA ALA A 94 -1.15 18.95 -12.03
C ALA A 94 -1.17 18.61 -10.54
N GLN A 95 -1.66 17.41 -10.22
CA GLN A 95 -1.64 16.80 -8.89
C GLN A 95 -1.52 15.28 -9.05
N ASP A 96 -0.69 14.65 -8.24
CA ASP A 96 -0.55 13.20 -8.14
C ASP A 96 -1.51 12.59 -7.10
N PHE A 97 -1.78 11.29 -7.25
CA PHE A 97 -2.35 10.45 -6.19
C PHE A 97 -1.88 9.00 -6.35
N THR A 98 -1.77 8.28 -5.23
CA THR A 98 -1.44 6.85 -5.20
C THR A 98 -2.70 6.00 -5.06
N VAL A 99 -2.71 4.83 -5.69
CA VAL A 99 -3.73 3.79 -5.49
C VAL A 99 -3.04 2.41 -5.49
N SER A 100 -3.33 1.59 -4.47
CA SER A 100 -2.94 0.19 -4.47
C SER A 100 -3.92 -0.63 -5.31
N LEU A 101 -3.39 -1.41 -6.26
CA LEU A 101 -4.17 -2.22 -7.19
C LEU A 101 -3.69 -3.67 -7.20
N THR A 102 -4.62 -4.60 -7.02
CA THR A 102 -4.41 -6.04 -7.15
C THR A 102 -4.51 -6.48 -8.62
N PRO A 103 -4.09 -7.69 -9.02
CA PRO A 103 -4.24 -8.19 -10.39
C PRO A 103 -5.72 -8.25 -10.82
N GLY A 104 -6.05 -7.59 -11.93
CA GLY A 104 -7.44 -7.48 -12.39
C GLY A 104 -7.66 -6.41 -13.46
N ASP A 105 -8.91 -6.26 -13.90
CA ASP A 105 -9.32 -5.18 -14.80
C ASP A 105 -9.90 -4.00 -14.00
N TYR A 106 -9.59 -2.78 -14.44
CA TYR A 106 -10.03 -1.52 -13.84
C TYR A 106 -10.35 -0.48 -14.94
N GLN A 107 -10.94 0.65 -14.56
CA GLN A 107 -11.17 1.79 -15.45
C GLN A 107 -10.70 3.09 -14.81
N VAL A 108 -9.80 3.81 -15.49
CA VAL A 108 -9.49 5.21 -15.18
C VAL A 108 -10.57 6.10 -15.79
N ALA A 109 -11.08 7.07 -15.04
CA ALA A 109 -12.14 7.96 -15.49
C ALA A 109 -11.83 9.42 -15.19
N CYS A 110 -11.64 10.24 -16.23
CA CYS A 110 -11.53 11.69 -16.11
C CYS A 110 -12.92 12.32 -16.15
N LYS A 111 -13.22 13.26 -15.25
CA LYS A 111 -14.55 13.87 -15.11
C LYS A 111 -14.54 15.41 -15.23
N PRO A 112 -14.37 15.95 -16.46
CA PRO A 112 -14.46 17.39 -16.69
C PRO A 112 -15.80 17.95 -16.20
N GLY A 113 -15.74 19.06 -15.46
CA GLY A 113 -16.92 19.69 -14.86
C GLY A 113 -17.57 18.91 -13.71
N MET A 114 -16.95 17.82 -13.23
CA MET A 114 -17.39 17.04 -12.06
C MET A 114 -18.80 16.42 -12.24
N VAL A 115 -19.09 15.93 -13.47
CA VAL A 115 -20.41 15.42 -13.86
C VAL A 115 -20.36 14.13 -14.68
N GLY A 116 -21.44 13.35 -14.62
CA GLY A 116 -21.61 12.11 -15.40
C GLY A 116 -20.71 10.96 -14.93
N ASP A 117 -20.48 10.00 -15.82
CA ASP A 117 -19.70 8.78 -15.55
C ASP A 117 -18.21 8.92 -15.92
N GLY A 118 -17.82 10.07 -16.46
CA GLY A 118 -16.47 10.37 -16.95
C GLY A 118 -16.17 9.87 -18.36
N ILE A 119 -15.04 10.32 -18.91
CA ILE A 119 -14.38 9.71 -20.07
C ILE A 119 -13.54 8.56 -19.51
N ARG A 120 -13.91 7.33 -19.87
CA ARG A 120 -13.33 6.11 -19.28
C ARG A 120 -12.33 5.43 -20.20
N THR A 121 -11.25 4.94 -19.61
CA THR A 121 -10.16 4.19 -20.24
C THR A 121 -9.96 2.89 -19.45
N ASP A 122 -10.13 1.75 -20.11
CA ASP A 122 -9.87 0.44 -19.50
C ASP A 122 -8.36 0.26 -19.25
N ILE A 123 -8.00 -0.29 -18.09
CA ILE A 123 -6.64 -0.69 -17.73
C ILE A 123 -6.65 -2.11 -17.13
N THR A 124 -5.55 -2.83 -17.29
CA THR A 124 -5.35 -4.17 -16.70
C THR A 124 -4.11 -4.15 -15.82
N VAL A 125 -4.24 -4.72 -14.62
CA VAL A 125 -3.17 -4.87 -13.63
C VAL A 125 -2.76 -6.34 -13.61
N THR A 126 -1.46 -6.58 -13.63
CA THR A 126 -0.85 -7.89 -13.88
C THR A 126 0.26 -8.20 -12.88
N GLY A 127 0.55 -9.50 -12.69
CA GLY A 127 1.48 -9.97 -11.68
C GLY A 127 0.76 -10.83 -10.63
N ASP A 128 1.50 -11.20 -9.60
CA ASP A 128 0.97 -11.82 -8.38
C ASP A 128 0.68 -10.73 -7.34
N ASP A 129 -0.12 -11.05 -6.31
CA ASP A 129 -0.73 -10.09 -5.36
C ASP A 129 0.24 -9.55 -4.29
N SER A 130 1.50 -9.27 -4.64
CA SER A 130 2.58 -8.86 -3.73
C SER A 130 2.45 -7.43 -3.20
N SER A 131 1.23 -6.96 -2.94
CA SER A 131 0.94 -5.63 -2.38
C SER A 131 -0.40 -5.56 -1.63
N SER A 132 -0.68 -6.59 -0.83
CA SER A 132 -1.11 -6.31 0.54
C SER A 132 0.15 -6.00 1.35
N SER A 133 0.60 -4.74 1.28
CA SER A 133 1.75 -4.24 2.03
C SER A 133 1.38 -2.92 2.69
N GLU A 134 0.61 -3.01 3.77
CA GLU A 134 0.52 -1.92 4.73
C GLU A 134 1.92 -1.72 5.35
N GLU A 135 2.62 -0.64 4.96
CA GLU A 135 3.89 -0.19 5.54
C GLU A 135 5.04 -1.24 5.62
N SER A 136 5.25 -2.06 4.59
CA SER A 136 6.46 -2.91 4.54
C SER A 136 7.73 -2.06 4.39
N ASP A 137 8.58 -2.01 5.42
CA ASP A 137 9.85 -1.25 5.49
C ASP A 137 10.95 -1.82 4.55
N GLY A 138 10.59 -2.63 3.55
CA GLY A 138 11.49 -3.31 2.61
C GLY A 138 12.29 -4.46 3.23
N LEU A 139 11.87 -4.96 4.40
CA LEU A 139 12.53 -6.05 5.13
C LEU A 139 12.06 -7.44 4.70
N TYR A 140 10.83 -7.53 4.19
CA TYR A 140 10.13 -8.73 3.73
C TYR A 140 9.47 -8.50 2.37
N ASP A 141 9.08 -9.58 1.69
CA ASP A 141 8.43 -9.57 0.38
C ASP A 141 6.89 -9.54 0.48
N ARG A 142 6.30 -10.06 1.59
CA ARG A 142 4.90 -9.87 2.01
C ARG A 142 4.67 -10.20 3.48
N GLU A 143 3.47 -9.90 3.98
CA GLU A 143 2.98 -10.29 5.32
C GLU A 143 1.97 -11.47 5.22
N LEU A 144 1.86 -12.27 6.28
CA LEU A 144 0.77 -13.20 6.53
C LEU A 144 0.21 -12.95 7.94
N GLU A 145 -1.01 -12.40 8.01
CA GLU A 145 -1.70 -12.13 9.26
C GLU A 145 -2.54 -13.33 9.73
N PHE A 146 -2.36 -13.71 10.99
CA PHE A 146 -3.11 -14.73 11.70
C PHE A 146 -3.74 -14.09 12.94
N ALA A 147 -4.91 -14.59 13.37
CA ALA A 147 -5.55 -14.14 14.60
C ALA A 147 -5.95 -15.30 15.51
N ILE A 148 -5.71 -15.17 16.81
CA ILE A 148 -6.31 -16.02 17.84
C ILE A 148 -7.57 -15.33 18.35
N THR A 149 -8.74 -15.90 18.05
CA THR A 149 -10.01 -15.31 18.51
C THR A 149 -10.15 -15.36 20.04
N GLU A 150 -11.08 -14.56 20.61
CA GLU A 150 -11.50 -14.65 22.03
C GLU A 150 -11.81 -16.09 22.50
N SER A 151 -12.10 -17.02 21.59
CA SER A 151 -12.41 -18.43 21.88
C SER A 151 -11.22 -19.40 21.79
N GLY A 152 -10.01 -18.91 21.49
CA GLY A 152 -8.81 -19.72 21.31
C GLY A 152 -8.76 -20.47 19.98
N SER A 153 -9.40 -19.94 18.93
CA SER A 153 -9.36 -20.53 17.58
C SER A 153 -8.46 -19.73 16.64
N VAL A 154 -7.66 -20.41 15.83
CA VAL A 154 -6.84 -19.78 14.78
C VAL A 154 -7.73 -19.36 13.61
N SER A 155 -7.65 -18.08 13.26
CA SER A 155 -8.07 -17.50 11.98
C SER A 155 -6.87 -17.48 11.04
N LEU A 156 -7.10 -17.77 9.76
CA LEU A 156 -6.07 -17.81 8.71
C LEU A 156 -6.20 -16.61 7.77
N PRO A 157 -5.10 -16.18 7.11
CA PRO A 157 -5.13 -15.15 6.09
C PRO A 157 -5.91 -15.61 4.84
N ASP A 158 -6.60 -14.69 4.18
CA ASP A 158 -7.43 -14.97 2.99
C ASP A 158 -6.59 -15.34 1.75
N GLU A 159 -5.35 -14.86 1.65
CA GLU A 159 -4.43 -15.06 0.51
C GLU A 159 -3.82 -16.46 0.39
N GLY A 160 -4.01 -17.31 1.40
CA GLY A 160 -3.62 -18.72 1.36
C GLY A 160 -2.14 -19.00 1.67
N LEU A 161 -1.87 -20.24 2.09
CA LEU A 161 -0.58 -20.66 2.64
C LEU A 161 0.33 -21.32 1.58
N THR A 162 0.77 -20.53 0.60
CA THR A 162 1.74 -20.92 -0.43
C THR A 162 2.83 -19.87 -0.61
N ALA A 163 4.07 -20.27 -0.87
CA ALA A 163 5.22 -19.36 -1.06
C ALA A 163 6.26 -19.95 -2.04
N VAL A 164 7.31 -19.19 -2.36
CA VAL A 164 8.45 -19.62 -3.19
C VAL A 164 9.79 -19.67 -2.42
N PRO A 165 10.77 -20.50 -2.82
CA PRO A 165 12.05 -20.58 -2.14
C PRO A 165 12.82 -19.24 -2.15
N GLY A 166 13.20 -18.77 -0.96
CA GLY A 166 13.91 -17.51 -0.74
C GLY A 166 13.01 -16.29 -0.51
N GLU A 167 11.68 -16.46 -0.56
CA GLU A 167 10.70 -15.44 -0.15
C GLU A 167 10.85 -15.14 1.35
N LYS A 168 10.88 -13.86 1.70
CA LYS A 168 10.82 -13.37 3.07
C LYS A 168 9.39 -13.02 3.41
N VAL A 169 8.85 -13.67 4.42
CA VAL A 169 7.49 -13.44 4.87
C VAL A 169 7.53 -12.92 6.30
N GLU A 170 6.82 -11.81 6.54
CA GLU A 170 6.45 -11.39 7.89
C GLU A 170 5.25 -12.20 8.35
N PHE A 171 5.34 -12.79 9.52
CA PHE A 171 4.28 -13.56 10.16
C PHE A 171 3.76 -12.74 11.34
N LYS A 172 2.53 -12.27 11.23
CA LYS A 172 1.88 -11.47 12.27
C LYS A 172 0.80 -12.30 12.96
N LEU A 173 0.80 -12.25 14.30
CA LEU A 173 -0.16 -12.94 15.15
C LEU A 173 -0.88 -11.92 16.03
N GLU A 174 -2.11 -11.55 15.68
CA GLU A 174 -3.02 -10.84 16.58
C GLU A 174 -3.64 -11.82 17.59
N ASN A 175 -3.70 -11.46 18.87
CA ASN A 175 -4.29 -12.31 19.91
C ASN A 175 -5.42 -11.57 20.64
N ASP A 176 -6.67 -11.74 20.18
CA ASP A 176 -7.89 -11.32 20.88
C ASP A 176 -8.15 -12.14 22.16
N GLY A 177 -7.46 -13.27 22.32
CA GLY A 177 -7.57 -14.17 23.45
C GLY A 177 -7.10 -13.55 24.78
N PRO A 178 -7.53 -14.10 25.93
CA PRO A 178 -7.06 -13.68 27.24
C PRO A 178 -5.74 -14.34 27.66
N ASP A 179 -5.37 -15.44 27.00
CA ASP A 179 -4.19 -16.26 27.29
C ASP A 179 -3.07 -15.96 26.28
N GLU A 180 -1.82 -16.16 26.67
CA GLU A 180 -0.64 -15.99 25.81
C GLU A 180 -0.56 -17.11 24.77
N TYR A 181 -0.20 -16.75 23.53
CA TYR A 181 -0.12 -17.67 22.39
C TYR A 181 1.20 -17.56 21.65
N TYR A 182 1.64 -18.70 21.13
CA TYR A 182 2.83 -18.85 20.32
C TYR A 182 2.46 -19.21 18.88
N LEU A 183 3.19 -18.63 17.93
CA LEU A 183 3.26 -19.08 16.54
C LEU A 183 4.69 -19.54 16.25
N GLU A 184 4.87 -20.84 16.09
CA GLU A 184 6.14 -21.50 15.76
C GLU A 184 6.13 -21.91 14.27
N LEU A 185 7.19 -21.54 13.54
CA LEU A 185 7.41 -21.96 12.15
C LEU A 185 8.48 -23.05 12.10
N LEU A 186 8.10 -24.23 11.59
CA LEU A 186 9.00 -25.36 11.35
C LEU A 186 9.33 -25.52 9.87
N ASP A 187 10.59 -25.85 9.58
CA ASP A 187 11.05 -26.27 8.25
C ASP A 187 10.53 -27.68 7.85
N PRO A 188 10.70 -28.11 6.59
CA PRO A 188 10.28 -29.44 6.13
C PRO A 188 11.04 -30.63 6.75
N GLU A 189 12.11 -30.39 7.51
CA GLU A 189 12.81 -31.41 8.30
C GLU A 189 12.27 -31.48 9.75
N GLY A 190 11.41 -30.52 10.15
CA GLY A 190 10.81 -30.39 11.47
C GLY A 190 11.64 -29.58 12.47
N ASN A 191 12.60 -28.77 12.01
CA ASN A 191 13.34 -27.85 12.87
C ASN A 191 12.64 -26.49 12.95
N GLU A 192 12.59 -25.91 14.13
CA GLU A 192 12.20 -24.51 14.35
C GLU A 192 13.11 -23.55 13.57
N VAL A 193 12.52 -22.64 12.81
CA VAL A 193 13.23 -21.57 12.08
C VAL A 193 12.89 -20.17 12.59
N ALA A 194 11.70 -19.97 13.16
CA ALA A 194 11.28 -18.73 13.80
C ALA A 194 10.07 -18.99 14.73
N GLU A 195 9.88 -18.10 15.70
CA GLU A 195 8.76 -18.12 16.66
C GLU A 195 8.34 -16.68 17.00
N GLY A 196 7.04 -16.47 17.25
CA GLY A 196 6.48 -15.25 17.84
C GLY A 196 5.59 -15.55 19.04
N GLU A 197 5.66 -14.70 20.07
CA GLU A 197 4.94 -14.82 21.35
C GLU A 197 4.00 -13.60 21.52
N ALA A 198 2.69 -13.82 21.45
CA ALA A 198 1.66 -12.78 21.61
C ALA A 198 0.92 -12.97 22.93
N ALA A 199 1.11 -12.04 23.88
CA ALA A 199 0.30 -11.99 25.10
C ALA A 199 -1.18 -11.68 24.78
N GLY A 200 -2.09 -12.07 25.68
CA GLY A 200 -3.53 -11.85 25.47
C GLY A 200 -3.90 -10.37 25.32
N GLY A 201 -4.59 -10.02 24.23
CA GLY A 201 -4.91 -8.65 23.84
C GLY A 201 -3.74 -7.87 23.24
N SER A 202 -2.80 -8.55 22.59
CA SER A 202 -1.64 -7.94 21.90
C SER A 202 -1.25 -8.71 20.64
N GLU A 203 -0.24 -8.20 19.92
CA GLU A 203 0.26 -8.76 18.67
C GLU A 203 1.73 -9.20 18.79
N ALA A 204 2.15 -10.12 17.92
CA ALA A 204 3.55 -10.50 17.71
C ALA A 204 3.88 -10.58 16.22
N GLU A 205 5.11 -10.22 15.87
CA GLU A 205 5.61 -10.17 14.49
C GLU A 205 6.98 -10.89 14.41
N PHE A 206 7.22 -11.63 13.32
CA PHE A 206 8.56 -12.10 12.97
C PHE A 206 8.73 -12.29 11.47
N ILE A 207 9.94 -12.03 10.95
CA ILE A 207 10.27 -12.23 9.53
C ILE A 207 11.08 -13.52 9.38
N ALA A 208 10.68 -14.40 8.45
CA ALA A 208 11.43 -15.60 8.10
C ALA A 208 11.67 -15.71 6.58
N GLU A 209 12.89 -16.11 6.19
CA GLU A 209 13.25 -16.40 4.79
C GLU A 209 13.04 -17.90 4.50
N LEU A 210 12.11 -18.20 3.60
CA LEU A 210 11.63 -19.56 3.31
C LEU A 210 12.59 -20.31 2.37
N GLY A 211 13.76 -20.68 2.88
CA GLY A 211 14.92 -21.02 2.05
C GLY A 211 14.83 -22.26 1.14
N SER A 212 13.99 -23.26 1.42
CA SER A 212 13.92 -24.50 0.62
C SER A 212 12.49 -24.84 0.20
N ALA A 213 12.31 -25.48 -0.96
CA ALA A 213 11.00 -26.01 -1.34
C ALA A 213 10.59 -27.19 -0.44
N GLY A 214 9.33 -27.21 -0.01
CA GLY A 214 8.76 -28.22 0.88
C GLY A 214 7.58 -27.69 1.69
N ASP A 215 6.97 -28.56 2.49
CA ASP A 215 5.86 -28.21 3.37
C ASP A 215 6.42 -27.75 4.72
N TYR A 216 6.30 -26.44 5.00
CA TYR A 216 6.59 -25.85 6.31
C TYR A 216 5.37 -26.03 7.22
N THR A 217 5.59 -26.13 8.53
CA THR A 217 4.50 -26.25 9.50
C THR A 217 4.40 -24.99 10.35
N LEU A 218 3.23 -24.36 10.34
CA LEU A 218 2.84 -23.30 11.27
C LEU A 218 2.12 -23.96 12.45
N LYS A 219 2.67 -23.86 13.67
CA LYS A 219 2.08 -24.39 14.90
C LYS A 219 1.61 -23.24 15.78
N PHE A 220 0.36 -23.31 16.24
CA PHE A 220 -0.28 -22.34 17.12
C PHE A 220 -0.67 -23.03 18.43
N TYR A 221 -0.22 -22.51 19.57
CA TYR A 221 -0.56 -23.05 20.90
C TYR A 221 -0.58 -21.97 21.97
N ALA A 222 -1.40 -22.15 23.00
CA ALA A 222 -1.36 -21.33 24.21
C ALA A 222 -0.17 -21.72 25.10
N ASP A 223 0.26 -20.83 26.00
CA ASP A 223 1.29 -21.14 27.01
C ASP A 223 0.96 -22.46 27.75
N GLY A 224 1.96 -23.34 27.82
CA GLY A 224 1.85 -24.67 28.44
C GLY A 224 0.98 -25.69 27.70
N ALA A 225 0.52 -25.41 26.48
CA ALA A 225 -0.40 -26.27 25.71
C ALA A 225 0.16 -26.80 24.36
N GLU A 226 1.49 -26.89 24.21
CA GLU A 226 2.18 -27.39 22.99
C GLU A 226 1.65 -28.74 22.46
N GLU A 227 1.26 -29.69 23.34
CA GLU A 227 0.76 -31.01 22.92
C GLU A 227 -0.63 -30.95 22.26
N ASP A 228 -1.37 -29.85 22.46
CA ASP A 228 -2.70 -29.58 21.88
C ASP A 228 -2.62 -28.56 20.71
N ALA A 229 -1.42 -28.29 20.18
CA ALA A 229 -1.20 -27.28 19.13
C ALA A 229 -2.06 -27.48 17.86
N THR A 230 -2.64 -26.39 17.36
CA THR A 230 -3.25 -26.36 16.03
C THR A 230 -2.15 -26.19 14.99
N SER A 231 -2.17 -26.99 13.91
CA SER A 231 -1.11 -26.98 12.89
C SER A 231 -1.68 -26.72 11.49
N HIS A 232 -1.00 -25.86 10.74
CA HIS A 232 -1.29 -25.56 9.34
C HIS A 232 -0.04 -25.75 8.48
N THR A 233 -0.23 -26.01 7.18
CA THR A 233 0.86 -26.21 6.22
C THR A 233 1.02 -24.99 5.33
N LEU A 234 2.25 -24.50 5.24
CA LEU A 234 2.70 -23.49 4.29
C LEU A 234 3.53 -24.21 3.21
N SER A 235 2.99 -24.35 2.01
CA SER A 235 3.64 -25.10 0.93
C SER A 235 4.56 -24.19 0.11
N VAL A 236 5.87 -24.35 0.27
CA VAL A 236 6.90 -23.62 -0.48
C VAL A 236 7.23 -24.38 -1.76
N THR A 237 6.86 -23.84 -2.92
CA THR A 237 7.00 -24.51 -4.22
C THR A 237 7.96 -23.74 -5.13
N ALA A 238 8.94 -24.44 -5.73
CA ALA A 238 9.79 -23.82 -6.74
C ALA A 238 9.01 -23.54 -8.03
N THR A 239 9.14 -22.33 -8.56
CA THR A 239 8.69 -21.94 -9.91
C THR A 239 9.50 -22.68 -10.98
N GLU A 240 8.82 -23.18 -12.03
CA GLU A 240 9.41 -23.95 -13.14
C GLU A 240 10.14 -23.10 -14.20
#